data_AF-A0A946FZH5-F1
#
_entry.id   AF-A0A946FZH5-F1
#
_cell.length_a   1.000
_cell.length_b   1.000
_cell.length_c   1.000
_cell.angle_alpha   90.00
_cell.angle_beta   90.00
_cell.angle_gamma   90.00
#
_symmetry.space_group_name_H-M   'P 1'
#
loop_
_entity.id
_entity.type
_entity.pdbx_description
1 polymer ?
#
loop_
_entity_poly.entity_id
_entity_poly.type
_entity_poly.pdbx_seq_one_letter_code
_entity_poly.pdbx_strand_id
1 'polypeptide(L)'
;MSELNNSSQTSQDNLSIRDRGISSAREYSRIVEMFHRVLIYKEGYRLSIEGKLTSIGKQVEGNIENLETLLRNIDIYEQNIDKISNNLGQLQVEENSIKVRYEELLNGSSSLEPIPTGSGESIDNPDSADSREYLIQRRRNYLETLDKSFKRLDGELFSIEKLRSELTRARGEILIKKDEAQKKMMLLEENGTRLFEEVKRVEMELESSVNEERLLINEFERLVKGAEKTLEISDEIDHILFTYLTAAESKNVSLGNPLLAVD
;
A
#
# COMPACT_ATOMS: atom_id res chain seq x y z
N MET A 1 -60.32 30.86 -62.68
CA MET A 1 -60.09 29.53 -62.07
C MET A 1 -58.66 29.33 -61.53
N SER A 2 -57.65 30.14 -61.91
CA SER A 2 -56.26 29.98 -61.43
C SER A 2 -56.02 30.39 -59.96
N GLU A 3 -56.73 31.40 -59.45
CA GLU A 3 -56.49 31.93 -58.09
C GLU A 3 -57.06 31.04 -56.98
N LEU A 4 -58.17 30.34 -57.23
CA LEU A 4 -58.75 29.39 -56.26
C LEU A 4 -57.85 28.15 -56.06
N ASN A 5 -57.23 27.66 -57.14
CA ASN A 5 -56.26 26.56 -57.07
C ASN A 5 -54.95 26.97 -56.37
N ASN A 6 -54.50 28.21 -56.56
CA ASN A 6 -53.31 28.72 -55.87
C ASN A 6 -53.56 28.93 -54.36
N SER A 7 -54.77 29.35 -53.98
CA SER A 7 -55.20 29.49 -52.57
C SER A 7 -55.25 28.14 -51.84
N SER A 8 -55.77 27.09 -52.49
CA SER A 8 -55.80 25.75 -51.88
C SER A 8 -54.41 25.14 -51.76
N GLN A 9 -53.52 25.37 -52.74
CA GLN A 9 -52.15 24.86 -52.71
C GLN A 9 -51.33 25.51 -51.59
N THR A 10 -51.36 26.84 -51.46
CA THR A 10 -50.67 27.55 -50.36
C THR A 10 -51.16 27.12 -48.99
N SER A 11 -52.46 26.85 -48.84
CA SER A 11 -53.03 26.36 -47.58
C SER A 11 -52.54 24.95 -47.22
N GLN A 12 -52.43 24.08 -48.22
CA GLN A 12 -51.93 22.72 -48.04
C GLN A 12 -50.40 22.68 -47.78
N ASP A 13 -49.64 23.51 -48.48
CA ASP A 13 -48.20 23.67 -48.28
C ASP A 13 -47.90 24.24 -46.88
N ASN A 14 -48.69 25.21 -46.41
CA ASN A 14 -48.56 25.78 -45.07
C ASN A 14 -48.76 24.70 -43.98
N LEU A 15 -49.85 23.92 -44.05
CA LEU A 15 -50.09 22.83 -43.11
C LEU A 15 -48.94 21.82 -43.11
N SER A 16 -48.51 21.40 -44.30
CA SER A 16 -47.43 20.42 -44.45
C SER A 16 -46.10 20.90 -43.87
N ILE A 17 -45.67 22.13 -44.20
CA ILE A 17 -44.42 22.72 -43.72
C ILE A 17 -44.47 22.96 -42.21
N ARG A 18 -45.61 23.46 -41.70
CA ARG A 18 -45.81 23.68 -40.26
C ARG A 18 -45.70 22.37 -39.47
N ASP A 19 -46.41 21.34 -39.88
CA ASP A 19 -46.38 20.04 -39.19
C ASP A 19 -44.98 19.42 -39.25
N ARG A 20 -44.30 19.52 -40.40
CA ARG A 20 -42.91 19.06 -40.55
C ARG A 20 -41.95 19.82 -39.64
N GLY A 21 -42.09 21.15 -39.55
CA GLY A 21 -41.29 22.00 -38.67
C GLY A 21 -41.48 21.66 -37.19
N ILE A 22 -42.74 21.52 -36.75
CA ILE A 22 -43.06 21.11 -35.37
C ILE A 22 -42.50 19.73 -35.06
N SER A 23 -42.65 18.77 -35.98
CA SER A 23 -42.10 17.42 -35.81
C SER A 23 -40.57 17.43 -35.71
N SER A 24 -39.90 18.23 -36.55
CA SER A 24 -38.44 18.33 -36.56
C SER A 24 -37.91 18.97 -35.27
N ALA A 25 -38.56 20.03 -34.79
CA ALA A 25 -38.20 20.67 -33.52
C ALA A 25 -38.33 19.71 -32.34
N ARG A 26 -39.42 18.93 -32.27
CA ARG A 26 -39.62 17.92 -31.23
C ARG A 26 -38.56 16.83 -31.26
N GLU A 27 -38.19 16.34 -32.44
CA GLU A 27 -37.17 15.30 -32.59
C GLU A 27 -35.79 15.83 -32.19
N TYR A 28 -35.45 17.07 -32.58
CA TYR A 28 -34.22 17.72 -32.14
C TYR A 28 -34.16 17.86 -30.62
N SER A 29 -35.23 18.37 -29.98
CA SER A 29 -35.31 18.46 -28.52
C SER A 29 -35.12 17.10 -27.83
N ARG A 30 -35.75 16.04 -28.37
CA ARG A 30 -35.58 14.68 -27.86
C ARG A 30 -34.13 14.20 -27.95
N ILE A 31 -33.47 14.45 -29.07
CA ILE A 31 -32.06 14.06 -29.27
C ILE A 31 -31.15 14.82 -28.29
N VAL A 32 -31.35 16.13 -28.15
CA VAL A 32 -30.61 16.97 -27.19
C VAL A 32 -30.77 16.46 -25.76
N GLU A 33 -32.00 16.17 -25.34
CA GLU A 33 -32.26 15.60 -24.01
C GLU A 33 -31.59 14.24 -23.82
N MET A 34 -31.56 13.40 -24.85
CA MET A 34 -30.91 12.09 -24.80
C MET A 34 -29.40 12.22 -24.64
N PHE A 35 -28.73 13.06 -25.44
CA PHE A 35 -27.30 13.35 -25.28
C PHE A 35 -27.00 13.90 -23.88
N HIS A 36 -27.80 14.85 -23.39
CA HIS A 36 -27.62 15.42 -22.06
C HIS A 36 -27.67 14.34 -20.96
N ARG A 37 -28.69 13.47 -20.97
CA ARG A 37 -28.81 12.39 -19.99
C ARG A 37 -27.66 11.39 -20.04
N VAL A 38 -27.24 11.01 -21.25
CA VAL A 38 -26.15 10.04 -21.44
C VAL A 38 -24.81 10.64 -20.99
N LEU A 39 -24.54 11.91 -21.30
CA LEU A 39 -23.32 12.60 -20.87
C LEU A 39 -23.25 12.73 -19.34
N ILE A 40 -24.35 13.08 -18.67
CA ILE A 40 -24.41 13.09 -17.20
C ILE A 40 -24.10 11.70 -16.63
N TYR A 41 -24.69 10.66 -17.21
CA TYR A 41 -24.44 9.30 -16.76
C TYR A 41 -22.98 8.88 -16.96
N LYS A 42 -22.39 9.20 -18.12
CA LYS A 42 -20.99 8.90 -18.44
C LYS A 42 -20.02 9.60 -17.50
N GLU A 43 -20.25 10.87 -17.20
CA GLU A 43 -19.46 11.61 -16.22
C GLU A 43 -19.52 10.97 -14.83
N GLY A 44 -20.73 10.62 -14.36
CA GLY A 44 -20.89 9.92 -13.08
C GLY A 44 -20.20 8.56 -13.04
N TYR A 45 -20.22 7.82 -14.16
CA TYR A 45 -19.53 6.55 -14.30
C TYR A 45 -18.00 6.71 -14.31
N ARG A 46 -17.48 7.71 -15.04
CA ARG A 46 -16.04 8.08 -15.07
C ARG A 46 -15.54 8.38 -13.65
N LEU A 47 -16.24 9.25 -12.92
CA LEU A 47 -15.91 9.59 -11.53
C LEU A 47 -15.93 8.36 -10.60
N SER A 48 -16.87 7.44 -10.81
CA SER A 48 -16.93 6.16 -10.07
C SER A 48 -15.68 5.30 -10.33
N ILE A 49 -15.25 5.18 -11.58
CA ILE A 49 -14.04 4.44 -11.97
C ILE A 49 -12.78 5.09 -11.38
N GLU A 50 -12.66 6.42 -11.47
CA GLU A 50 -11.54 7.17 -10.87
C GLU A 50 -11.49 7.01 -9.35
N GLY A 51 -12.66 6.98 -8.70
CA GLY A 51 -12.77 6.66 -7.28
C GLY A 51 -12.27 5.25 -6.94
N LYS A 52 -12.60 4.25 -7.77
CA LYS A 52 -12.06 2.88 -7.61
C LYS A 52 -10.55 2.85 -7.79
N LEU A 53 -9.99 3.50 -8.81
CA LEU A 53 -8.54 3.58 -9.01
C LEU A 53 -7.84 4.21 -7.80
N THR A 54 -8.40 5.29 -7.26
CA THR A 54 -7.88 5.94 -6.04
C THR A 54 -7.90 4.98 -4.85
N SER A 55 -8.98 4.21 -4.70
CA SER A 55 -9.09 3.21 -3.62
C SER A 55 -8.10 2.06 -3.78
N ILE A 56 -7.86 1.58 -5.01
CA ILE A 56 -6.86 0.55 -5.29
C ILE A 56 -5.46 1.11 -5.04
N GLY A 57 -5.20 2.36 -5.44
CA GLY A 57 -3.93 3.04 -5.18
C GLY A 57 -3.55 3.06 -3.70
N LYS A 58 -4.49 3.37 -2.81
CA LYS A 58 -4.28 3.29 -1.35
C LYS A 58 -3.98 1.88 -0.86
N GLN A 59 -4.62 0.86 -1.44
CA GLN A 59 -4.33 -0.53 -1.11
C GLN A 59 -2.94 -0.95 -1.57
N VAL A 60 -2.51 -0.51 -2.76
CA VAL A 60 -1.16 -0.75 -3.29
C VAL A 60 -0.11 -0.09 -2.40
N GLU A 61 -0.31 1.18 -2.02
CA GLU A 61 0.58 1.91 -1.10
C GLU A 61 0.74 1.15 0.22
N GLY A 62 -0.35 0.79 0.87
CA GLY A 62 -0.30 0.00 2.11
C GLY A 62 0.33 -1.39 1.92
N ASN A 63 0.17 -2.03 0.75
CA ASN A 63 0.82 -3.31 0.45
C ASN A 63 2.34 -3.15 0.35
N ILE A 64 2.82 -2.07 -0.29
CA ILE A 64 4.25 -1.75 -0.42
C ILE A 64 4.87 -1.47 0.95
N GLU A 65 4.25 -0.61 1.78
CA GLU A 65 4.76 -0.30 3.13
C GLU A 65 4.89 -1.55 4.01
N ASN A 66 3.92 -2.47 3.90
CA ASN A 66 3.96 -3.73 4.62
C ASN A 66 5.10 -4.65 4.13
N LEU A 67 5.35 -4.70 2.81
CA LEU A 67 6.46 -5.46 2.22
C LEU A 67 7.81 -4.89 2.66
N GLU A 68 8.00 -3.58 2.62
CA GLU A 68 9.24 -2.92 3.07
C GLU A 68 9.53 -3.22 4.54
N THR A 69 8.49 -3.17 5.38
CA THR A 69 8.60 -3.52 6.80
C THR A 69 9.04 -4.97 7.00
N LEU A 70 8.47 -5.91 6.22
CA LEU A 70 8.84 -7.33 6.32
C LEU A 70 10.27 -7.58 5.83
N LEU A 71 10.69 -6.97 4.73
CA LEU A 71 12.06 -7.08 4.23
C LEU A 71 13.06 -6.62 5.29
N ARG A 72 12.80 -5.48 5.93
CA ARG A 72 13.63 -4.99 7.04
C ARG A 72 13.66 -5.95 8.22
N ASN A 73 12.53 -6.53 8.59
CA ASN A 73 12.46 -7.51 9.68
C ASN A 73 13.26 -8.78 9.36
N ILE A 74 13.17 -9.28 8.12
CA ILE A 74 13.92 -10.45 7.66
C ILE A 74 15.43 -10.20 7.73
N ASP A 75 15.90 -9.04 7.26
CA ASP A 75 17.32 -8.63 7.37
C ASP A 75 17.78 -8.60 8.83
N ILE A 76 16.97 -8.04 9.74
CA ILE A 76 17.26 -8.06 11.18
C ILE A 76 17.35 -9.50 11.71
N TYR A 77 16.45 -10.40 11.30
CA TYR A 77 16.50 -11.80 11.70
C TYR A 77 17.77 -12.49 11.20
N GLU A 78 18.19 -12.24 9.97
CA GLU A 78 19.44 -12.77 9.41
C GLU A 78 20.67 -12.29 10.20
N GLN A 79 20.77 -10.98 10.43
CA GLN A 79 21.84 -10.41 11.25
C GLN A 79 21.88 -10.98 12.66
N ASN A 80 20.72 -11.23 13.27
CA ASN A 80 20.65 -11.82 14.60
C ASN A 80 21.04 -13.30 14.60
N ILE A 81 20.68 -14.05 13.57
CA ILE A 81 21.12 -15.44 13.38
C ILE A 81 22.65 -15.49 13.27
N ASP A 82 23.26 -14.59 12.49
CA ASP A 82 24.72 -14.54 12.32
C ASP A 82 25.43 -14.18 13.63
N LYS A 83 24.91 -13.20 14.37
CA LYS A 83 25.42 -12.86 15.71
C LYS A 83 25.37 -14.06 16.66
N ILE A 84 24.25 -14.80 16.68
CA ILE A 84 24.14 -15.99 17.52
C ILE A 84 25.12 -17.08 17.07
N SER A 85 25.26 -17.32 15.77
CA SER A 85 26.23 -18.26 15.21
C SER A 85 27.67 -17.92 15.64
N ASN A 86 28.05 -16.64 15.59
CA ASN A 86 29.36 -16.17 16.03
C ASN A 86 29.57 -16.40 17.54
N ASN A 87 28.58 -16.06 18.36
CA ASN A 87 28.63 -16.27 19.81
C ASN A 87 28.74 -17.76 20.17
N LEU A 88 28.02 -18.63 19.47
CA LEU A 88 28.13 -20.09 19.64
C LEU A 88 29.54 -20.59 19.28
N GLY A 89 30.15 -20.06 18.22
CA GLY A 89 31.54 -20.35 17.87
C GLY A 89 32.54 -19.91 18.95
N GLN A 90 32.35 -18.73 19.54
CA GLN A 90 33.19 -18.25 20.64
C GLN A 90 33.07 -19.13 21.88
N LEU A 91 31.83 -19.48 22.28
CA LEU A 91 31.58 -20.41 23.39
C LEU A 91 32.24 -21.77 23.17
N GLN A 92 32.27 -22.28 21.94
CA GLN A 92 32.97 -23.52 21.62
C GLN A 92 34.49 -23.42 21.80
N VAL A 93 35.09 -22.28 21.43
CA VAL A 93 36.52 -22.02 21.65
C VAL A 93 36.83 -21.94 23.14
N GLU A 94 36.01 -21.23 23.91
CA GLU A 94 36.13 -21.13 25.37
C GLU A 94 35.98 -22.49 26.05
N GLU A 95 34.97 -23.27 25.66
CA GLU A 95 34.72 -24.64 26.15
C GLU A 95 35.96 -25.53 25.94
N ASN A 96 36.54 -25.48 24.74
CA ASN A 96 37.75 -26.25 24.41
C ASN A 96 38.95 -25.77 25.24
N SER A 97 39.13 -24.46 25.41
CA SER A 97 40.21 -23.92 26.26
C SER A 97 40.07 -24.39 27.71
N ILE A 98 38.85 -24.45 28.24
CA ILE A 98 38.60 -24.92 29.61
C ILE A 98 38.87 -26.42 29.71
N LYS A 99 38.43 -27.22 28.74
CA LYS A 99 38.71 -28.67 28.68
C LYS A 99 40.20 -28.97 28.64
N VAL A 100 40.98 -28.22 27.86
CA VAL A 100 42.45 -28.37 27.84
C VAL A 100 43.05 -28.09 29.22
N ARG A 101 42.67 -26.99 29.88
CA ARG A 101 43.13 -26.70 31.26
C ARG A 101 42.71 -27.78 32.25
N TYR A 102 41.50 -28.34 32.08
CA TYR A 102 40.99 -29.44 32.90
C TYR A 102 41.88 -30.66 32.77
N GLU A 103 42.23 -31.06 31.54
CA GLU A 103 43.13 -32.17 31.25
C GLU A 103 44.56 -31.91 31.77
N GLU A 104 45.09 -30.69 31.63
CA GLU A 104 46.40 -30.30 32.17
C GLU A 104 46.46 -30.45 33.70
N LEU A 105 45.40 -30.04 34.40
CA LEU A 105 45.26 -30.22 35.85
C LEU A 105 45.17 -31.70 36.22
N LEU A 106 44.41 -32.49 35.45
CA LEU A 106 44.24 -33.93 35.68
C LEU A 106 45.55 -34.71 35.49
N ASN A 107 46.35 -34.29 34.50
CA ASN A 107 47.65 -34.89 34.19
C ASN A 107 48.79 -34.39 35.10
N GLY A 108 48.53 -33.42 35.98
CA GLY A 108 49.54 -32.83 36.86
C GLY A 108 50.57 -31.95 36.14
N SER A 109 50.30 -31.59 34.88
CA SER A 109 51.16 -30.72 34.05
C SER A 109 50.97 -29.23 34.38
N SER A 110 49.92 -28.90 35.15
CA SER A 110 49.61 -27.52 35.54
C SER A 110 50.49 -27.06 36.70
N SER A 111 51.26 -25.98 36.49
CA SER A 111 51.97 -25.27 37.56
C SER A 111 50.96 -24.48 38.39
N LEU A 112 50.40 -25.10 39.44
CA LEU A 112 49.71 -24.36 40.50
C LEU A 112 50.66 -23.29 41.06
N GLU A 113 50.17 -22.06 41.25
CA GLU A 113 50.99 -20.94 41.74
C GLU A 113 51.85 -21.38 42.94
N PRO A 114 53.17 -21.16 42.91
CA PRO A 114 54.00 -21.43 44.08
C PRO A 114 53.51 -20.50 45.19
N ILE A 115 53.11 -21.11 46.31
CA ILE A 115 52.86 -20.37 47.55
C ILE A 115 54.09 -19.48 47.79
N PRO A 116 53.94 -18.16 48.01
CA PRO A 116 55.06 -17.28 48.28
C PRO A 116 55.76 -17.80 49.53
N THR A 117 56.91 -18.44 49.34
CA THR A 117 57.87 -18.65 50.41
C THR A 117 58.32 -17.26 50.83
N GLY A 118 57.78 -16.78 51.96
CA GLY A 118 58.16 -15.50 52.54
C GLY A 118 59.68 -15.41 52.64
N SER A 119 60.27 -14.52 51.84
CA SER A 119 61.68 -14.20 51.89
C SER A 119 61.88 -12.89 52.67
N GLY A 120 62.53 -13.00 53.83
CA GLY A 120 63.04 -11.92 54.68
C GLY A 120 62.27 -11.81 56.01
N GLU A 121 62.82 -12.01 57.20
CA GLU A 121 64.21 -12.05 57.69
C GLU A 121 64.28 -12.84 59.02
N SER A 122 65.52 -13.12 59.45
CA SER A 122 65.99 -13.57 60.78
C SER A 122 66.18 -15.09 61.03
N ILE A 123 67.46 -15.44 60.86
CA ILE A 123 68.35 -16.38 61.54
C ILE A 123 67.81 -17.06 62.83
N ASP A 124 68.18 -18.35 62.96
CA ASP A 124 68.15 -19.26 64.13
C ASP A 124 66.89 -20.09 64.41
N ASN A 125 66.73 -21.20 63.66
CA ASN A 125 66.53 -22.54 64.25
C ASN A 125 66.63 -23.65 63.18
N PRO A 126 67.55 -24.63 63.27
CA PRO A 126 67.72 -25.67 62.24
C PRO A 126 66.83 -26.92 62.41
N ASP A 127 65.75 -26.89 63.21
CA ASP A 127 65.06 -28.12 63.62
C ASP A 127 63.52 -28.19 63.43
N SER A 128 62.91 -27.38 62.54
CA SER A 128 61.47 -27.55 62.25
C SER A 128 61.02 -27.47 60.79
N ALA A 129 61.93 -27.13 59.87
CA ALA A 129 61.66 -27.22 58.43
C ALA A 129 61.53 -28.67 57.93
N ASP A 130 61.93 -29.66 58.76
CA ASP A 130 61.84 -31.10 58.50
C ASP A 130 60.66 -31.77 59.23
N SER A 131 59.70 -30.97 59.72
CA SER A 131 58.55 -31.49 60.43
C SER A 131 57.58 -32.15 59.47
N ARG A 132 57.35 -33.46 59.63
CA ARG A 132 56.26 -34.22 58.98
C ARG A 132 54.93 -33.45 58.92
N GLU A 133 54.64 -32.64 59.95
CA GLU A 133 53.44 -31.78 60.02
C GLU A 133 53.42 -30.68 58.95
N TYR A 134 54.55 -30.04 58.63
CA TYR A 134 54.65 -29.04 57.57
C TYR A 134 54.37 -29.65 56.19
N LEU A 135 54.91 -30.85 55.92
CA LEU A 135 54.62 -31.59 54.69
C LEU A 135 53.14 -32.00 54.60
N ILE A 136 52.54 -32.42 55.72
CA ILE A 136 51.10 -32.72 55.81
C ILE A 136 50.28 -31.46 55.50
N GLN A 137 50.63 -30.32 56.07
CA GLN A 137 49.91 -29.06 55.84
C GLN A 137 50.05 -28.57 54.39
N ARG A 138 51.26 -28.63 53.82
CA ARG A 138 51.49 -28.27 52.41
C ARG A 138 50.70 -29.18 51.47
N ARG A 139 50.66 -30.49 51.74
CA ARG A 139 49.82 -31.45 51.00
C ARG A 139 48.34 -31.10 51.11
N ARG A 140 47.84 -30.79 52.31
CA ARG A 140 46.44 -30.38 52.52
C ARG A 140 46.09 -29.13 51.70
N ASN A 141 46.92 -28.09 51.79
CA ASN A 141 46.70 -26.84 51.05
C ASN A 141 46.71 -27.05 49.53
N TYR A 142 47.63 -27.90 49.04
CA TYR A 142 47.68 -28.27 47.62
C TYR A 142 46.39 -28.96 47.17
N LEU A 143 45.94 -29.99 47.91
CA LEU A 143 44.71 -30.72 47.59
C LEU A 143 43.48 -29.83 47.64
N GLU A 144 43.40 -28.91 48.60
CA GLU A 144 42.30 -27.95 48.69
C GLU A 144 42.31 -26.96 47.50
N THR A 145 43.48 -26.48 47.10
CA THR A 145 43.62 -25.58 45.94
C THR A 145 43.26 -26.29 44.64
N LEU A 146 43.62 -27.57 44.53
CA LEU A 146 43.28 -28.42 43.40
C LEU A 146 41.76 -28.63 43.30
N ASP A 147 41.11 -28.98 44.41
CA ASP A 147 39.65 -29.14 44.48
C ASP A 147 38.91 -27.84 44.11
N LYS A 148 39.38 -26.69 44.62
CA LYS A 148 38.83 -25.37 44.23
C LYS A 148 39.00 -25.09 42.74
N SER A 149 40.12 -25.48 42.14
CA SER A 149 40.39 -25.27 40.72
C SER A 149 39.46 -26.10 39.84
N PHE A 150 39.26 -27.39 40.16
CA PHE A 150 38.30 -28.24 39.46
C PHE A 150 36.87 -27.71 39.58
N LYS A 151 36.42 -27.38 40.80
CA LYS A 151 35.09 -26.79 41.02
C LYS A 151 34.86 -25.52 40.21
N ARG A 152 35.90 -24.68 40.04
CA ARG A 152 35.83 -23.48 39.19
C ARG A 152 35.63 -23.87 37.72
N LEU A 153 36.44 -24.79 37.19
CA LEU A 153 36.33 -25.22 35.79
C LEU A 153 34.99 -25.93 35.52
N ASP A 154 34.50 -26.75 36.45
CA ASP A 154 33.17 -27.38 36.36
C ASP A 154 32.07 -26.32 36.28
N GLY A 155 32.17 -25.26 37.11
CA GLY A 155 31.23 -24.14 37.10
C GLY A 155 31.28 -23.32 35.81
N GLU A 156 32.46 -23.10 35.24
CA GLU A 156 32.64 -22.43 33.94
C GLU A 156 32.03 -23.27 32.80
N LEU A 157 32.30 -24.58 32.75
CA LEU A 157 31.72 -25.50 31.76
C LEU A 157 30.19 -25.55 31.86
N PHE A 158 29.64 -25.62 33.07
CA PHE A 158 28.19 -25.60 33.27
C PHE A 158 27.56 -24.28 32.79
N SER A 159 28.23 -23.16 33.03
CA SER A 159 27.79 -21.84 32.58
C SER A 159 27.78 -21.74 31.05
N ILE A 160 28.81 -22.27 30.38
CA ILE A 160 28.88 -22.35 28.92
C ILE A 160 27.75 -23.22 28.37
N GLU A 161 27.50 -24.38 28.95
CA GLU A 161 26.43 -25.27 28.51
C GLU A 161 25.05 -24.58 28.60
N LYS A 162 24.80 -23.88 29.71
CA LYS A 162 23.59 -23.08 29.89
C LYS A 162 23.46 -22.01 28.82
N LEU A 163 24.49 -21.20 28.59
CA LEU A 163 24.49 -20.15 27.57
C LEU A 163 24.29 -20.72 26.15
N ARG A 164 24.94 -21.85 25.83
CA ARG A 164 24.78 -22.55 24.56
C ARG A 164 23.34 -22.98 24.33
N SER A 165 22.68 -23.51 25.36
CA SER A 165 21.26 -23.91 25.29
C SER A 165 20.34 -22.71 25.05
N GLU A 166 20.59 -21.59 25.74
CA GLU A 166 19.80 -20.36 25.59
C GLU A 166 19.95 -19.74 24.20
N LEU A 167 21.18 -19.64 23.69
CA LEU A 167 21.45 -19.14 22.34
C LEU A 167 20.86 -20.04 21.25
N THR A 168 20.94 -21.37 21.42
CA THR A 168 20.35 -22.33 20.47
C THR A 168 18.83 -22.18 20.43
N ARG A 169 18.19 -22.03 21.59
CA ARG A 169 16.74 -21.76 21.66
C ARG A 169 16.38 -20.43 21.00
N ALA A 170 17.09 -19.35 21.33
CA ALA A 170 16.85 -18.04 20.73
C ALA A 170 17.00 -18.06 19.21
N ARG A 171 18.00 -18.78 18.68
CA ARG A 171 18.17 -19.00 17.23
C ARG A 171 16.97 -19.73 16.62
N GLY A 172 16.44 -20.75 17.29
CA GLY A 172 15.23 -21.46 16.87
C GLY A 172 14.01 -20.55 16.79
N GLU A 173 13.78 -19.71 17.81
CA GLU A 173 12.68 -18.75 17.82
C GLU A 173 12.78 -17.71 16.69
N ILE A 174 13.99 -17.23 16.40
CA ILE A 174 14.22 -16.28 15.30
C ILE A 174 13.99 -16.95 13.94
N LEU A 175 14.40 -18.21 13.76
CA LEU A 175 14.14 -18.95 12.53
C LEU A 175 12.64 -19.13 12.27
N ILE A 176 11.84 -19.41 13.30
CA ILE A 176 10.37 -19.49 13.19
C ILE A 176 9.81 -18.13 12.75
N LYS A 177 10.20 -17.04 13.40
CA LYS A 177 9.76 -15.68 13.04
C LYS A 177 10.16 -15.29 11.61
N LYS A 178 11.35 -15.71 11.16
CA LYS A 178 11.82 -15.50 9.79
C LYS A 178 10.93 -16.23 8.78
N ASP A 179 10.61 -17.50 9.03
CA ASP A 179 9.71 -18.29 8.18
C ASP A 179 8.29 -17.70 8.11
N GLU A 180 7.74 -17.27 9.26
CA GLU A 180 6.45 -16.58 9.31
C GLU A 180 6.46 -15.26 8.51
N ALA A 181 7.52 -14.47 8.63
CA ALA A 181 7.69 -13.24 7.87
C ALA A 181 7.79 -13.52 6.36
N GLN A 182 8.50 -14.55 5.95
CA GLN A 182 8.60 -14.98 4.54
C GLN A 182 7.25 -15.44 3.99
N LYS A 183 6.46 -16.20 4.76
CA LYS A 183 5.09 -16.57 4.37
C LYS A 183 4.20 -15.35 4.18
N LYS A 184 4.28 -14.39 5.09
CA LYS A 184 3.51 -13.14 4.97
C LYS A 184 3.96 -12.31 3.77
N MET A 185 5.24 -12.32 3.45
CA MET A 185 5.80 -11.64 2.27
C MET A 185 5.21 -12.22 0.98
N MET A 186 5.18 -13.55 0.83
CA MET A 186 4.58 -14.20 -0.34
C MET A 186 3.09 -13.83 -0.53
N LEU A 187 2.32 -13.76 0.55
CA LEU A 187 0.91 -13.34 0.50
C LEU A 187 0.75 -11.89 0.03
N LEU A 188 1.64 -10.99 0.46
CA LEU A 188 1.61 -9.58 0.04
C LEU A 188 2.08 -9.42 -1.41
N GLU A 189 3.03 -10.23 -1.89
CA GLU A 189 3.44 -10.26 -3.30
C GLU A 189 2.31 -10.75 -4.21
N GLU A 190 1.60 -11.79 -3.80
CA GLU A 190 0.41 -12.28 -4.51
C GLU A 190 -0.69 -11.22 -4.52
N ASN A 191 -0.96 -10.59 -3.38
CA ASN A 191 -1.92 -9.50 -3.28
C ASN A 191 -1.51 -8.30 -4.16
N GLY A 192 -0.23 -7.96 -4.20
CA GLY A 192 0.30 -6.91 -5.08
C GLY A 192 0.07 -7.23 -6.56
N THR A 193 0.29 -8.48 -6.96
CA THR A 193 0.01 -8.95 -8.33
C THR A 193 -1.47 -8.83 -8.67
N ARG A 194 -2.35 -9.24 -7.76
CA ARG A 194 -3.80 -9.13 -7.93
C ARG A 194 -4.25 -7.67 -8.06
N LEU A 195 -3.75 -6.78 -7.19
CA LEU A 195 -4.07 -5.35 -7.25
C LEU A 195 -3.59 -4.74 -8.57
N PHE A 196 -2.42 -5.13 -9.07
CA PHE A 196 -1.90 -4.65 -10.35
C PHE A 196 -2.77 -5.09 -11.54
N GLU A 197 -3.24 -6.33 -11.56
CA GLU A 197 -4.21 -6.80 -12.56
C GLU A 197 -5.54 -6.05 -12.48
N GLU A 198 -5.99 -5.71 -11.26
CA GLU A 198 -7.18 -4.91 -11.05
C GLU A 198 -7.00 -3.48 -11.56
N VAL A 199 -5.87 -2.82 -11.28
CA VAL A 199 -5.53 -1.50 -11.83
C VAL A 199 -5.62 -1.53 -13.35
N LYS A 200 -4.94 -2.47 -14.02
CA LYS A 200 -4.97 -2.57 -15.49
C LYS A 200 -6.38 -2.72 -16.04
N ARG A 201 -7.20 -3.55 -15.40
CA ARG A 201 -8.59 -3.77 -15.82
C ARG A 201 -9.40 -2.47 -15.73
N VAL A 202 -9.28 -1.78 -14.61
CA VAL A 202 -10.03 -0.55 -14.33
C VAL A 202 -9.52 0.63 -15.19
N GLU A 203 -8.22 0.69 -15.48
CA GLU A 203 -7.65 1.67 -16.42
C GLU A 203 -8.17 1.46 -17.85
N MET A 204 -8.24 0.21 -18.32
CA MET A 204 -8.84 -0.09 -19.64
C MET A 204 -10.32 0.29 -19.70
N GLU A 205 -11.07 0.05 -18.61
CA GLU A 205 -12.48 0.45 -18.49
C GLU A 205 -12.63 1.98 -18.53
N LEU A 206 -11.74 2.71 -17.85
CA LEU A 206 -11.69 4.17 -17.87
C LEU A 206 -11.40 4.69 -19.28
N GLU A 207 -10.37 4.15 -19.93
CA GLU A 207 -9.97 4.54 -21.28
C GLU A 207 -11.10 4.31 -22.29
N SER A 208 -11.78 3.16 -22.21
CA SER A 208 -12.96 2.88 -23.05
C SER A 208 -14.06 3.91 -22.79
N SER A 209 -14.38 4.20 -21.53
CA SER A 209 -15.42 5.17 -21.18
C SER A 209 -15.11 6.57 -21.68
N VAL A 210 -13.87 7.04 -21.52
CA VAL A 210 -13.43 8.35 -22.01
C VAL A 210 -13.49 8.44 -23.53
N ASN A 211 -13.10 7.36 -24.23
CA ASN A 211 -13.20 7.30 -25.68
C ASN A 211 -14.65 7.38 -26.17
N GLU A 212 -15.57 6.65 -25.53
CA GLU A 212 -17.01 6.72 -25.84
C GLU A 212 -17.60 8.10 -25.56
N GLU A 213 -17.26 8.71 -24.42
CA GLU A 213 -17.70 10.05 -24.06
C GLU A 213 -17.21 11.09 -25.08
N ARG A 214 -15.95 11.00 -25.51
CA ARG A 214 -15.40 11.85 -26.57
C ARG A 214 -16.17 11.72 -27.88
N LEU A 215 -16.54 10.51 -28.28
CA LEU A 215 -17.34 10.29 -29.49
C LEU A 215 -18.73 10.92 -29.36
N LEU A 216 -19.38 10.77 -28.20
CA LEU A 216 -20.68 11.39 -27.91
C LEU A 216 -20.60 12.92 -27.97
N ILE A 217 -19.58 13.52 -27.36
CA ILE A 217 -19.38 14.97 -27.38
C ILE A 217 -19.15 15.47 -28.81
N ASN A 218 -18.28 14.82 -29.58
CA ASN A 218 -18.00 15.22 -30.96
C ASN A 218 -19.26 15.17 -31.85
N GLU A 219 -20.06 14.12 -31.70
CA GLU A 219 -21.31 14.01 -32.46
C GLU A 219 -22.36 15.01 -32.02
N PHE A 220 -22.46 15.26 -30.71
CA PHE A 220 -23.38 16.26 -30.19
C PHE A 220 -22.99 17.67 -30.66
N GLU A 221 -21.70 18.00 -30.65
CA GLU A 221 -21.17 19.26 -31.15
C GLU A 221 -21.47 19.44 -32.65
N ARG A 222 -21.30 18.39 -33.45
CA ARG A 222 -21.64 18.41 -34.89
C ARG A 222 -23.13 18.68 -35.10
N LEU A 223 -23.98 18.04 -34.31
CA LEU A 223 -25.44 18.17 -34.41
C LEU A 223 -25.91 19.58 -34.01
N VAL A 224 -25.36 20.14 -32.92
CA VAL A 224 -25.66 21.50 -32.47
C VAL A 224 -25.22 22.53 -33.53
N LYS A 225 -23.97 22.45 -34.01
CA LYS A 225 -23.46 23.34 -35.07
C LYS A 225 -24.26 23.24 -36.37
N GLY A 226 -24.76 22.05 -36.69
CA GLY A 226 -25.65 21.84 -37.83
C GLY A 226 -26.98 22.56 -37.66
N ALA A 227 -27.61 22.41 -36.48
CA ALA A 227 -28.87 23.06 -36.17
C ALA A 227 -28.75 24.59 -36.14
N GLU A 228 -27.71 25.13 -35.52
CA GLU A 228 -27.42 26.58 -35.48
C GLU A 228 -27.40 27.18 -36.89
N LYS A 229 -26.63 26.59 -37.81
CA LYS A 229 -26.55 27.05 -39.21
C LYS A 229 -27.89 27.00 -39.96
N THR A 230 -28.76 26.05 -39.62
CA THR A 230 -30.07 25.91 -40.29
C THR A 230 -31.16 26.80 -39.69
N LEU A 231 -30.93 27.34 -38.50
CA LEU A 231 -31.86 28.25 -37.82
C LEU A 231 -31.62 29.73 -38.18
N GLU A 232 -30.52 30.04 -38.87
CA GLU A 232 -30.28 31.36 -39.43
C GLU A 232 -31.32 31.68 -40.52
N ILE A 233 -32.19 32.65 -40.23
CA ILE A 233 -33.20 33.17 -41.16
C ILE A 233 -32.78 34.54 -41.71
N SER A 234 -33.27 34.91 -42.89
CA SER A 234 -32.94 36.22 -43.46
C SER A 234 -33.64 37.36 -42.70
N ASP A 235 -32.99 38.52 -42.64
CA ASP A 235 -33.51 39.73 -41.99
C ASP A 235 -34.90 40.12 -42.50
N GLU A 236 -35.17 39.89 -43.79
CA GLU A 236 -36.48 40.15 -44.40
C GLU A 236 -37.58 39.24 -43.81
N ILE A 237 -37.30 37.94 -43.68
CA ILE A 237 -38.25 36.98 -43.09
C ILE A 237 -38.41 37.22 -41.60
N ASP A 238 -37.32 37.53 -40.89
CA ASP A 238 -37.35 37.85 -39.47
C ASP A 238 -38.23 39.10 -39.22
N HIS A 239 -38.06 40.15 -40.02
CA HIS A 239 -38.89 41.34 -39.96
C HIS A 239 -40.38 41.05 -40.23
N ILE A 240 -40.69 40.18 -41.20
CA ILE A 240 -42.06 39.73 -41.48
C ILE A 240 -42.63 39.00 -40.25
N LEU A 241 -41.91 38.02 -39.70
CA LEU A 241 -42.36 37.24 -38.54
C LEU A 241 -42.64 38.15 -37.35
N PHE A 242 -41.71 39.04 -37.00
CA PHE A 242 -41.85 39.97 -35.89
C PHE A 242 -43.01 40.96 -36.08
N THR A 243 -43.16 41.54 -37.27
CA THR A 243 -44.21 42.52 -37.55
C THR A 243 -45.60 41.89 -37.42
N TYR A 244 -45.79 40.70 -37.97
CA TYR A 244 -47.08 39.99 -37.90
C TYR A 244 -47.39 39.45 -36.50
N LEU A 245 -46.39 38.95 -35.76
CA LEU A 245 -46.58 38.51 -34.37
C LEU A 245 -46.93 39.69 -33.46
N THR A 246 -46.21 40.81 -33.56
CA THR A 246 -46.49 42.03 -32.79
C THR A 246 -47.90 42.56 -33.08
N ALA A 247 -48.32 42.55 -34.35
CA ALA A 247 -49.67 42.94 -34.75
C ALA A 247 -50.76 41.98 -34.24
N ALA A 248 -50.48 40.67 -34.18
CA ALA A 248 -51.41 39.67 -33.65
C ALA A 248 -51.54 39.77 -32.12
N GLU A 249 -50.42 39.94 -31.41
CA GLU A 249 -50.38 40.11 -29.96
C GLU A 249 -51.08 41.40 -29.51
N SER A 250 -50.82 42.52 -30.19
CA SER A 250 -51.51 43.80 -29.90
C SER A 250 -53.03 43.76 -30.11
N LYS A 251 -53.52 43.00 -31.10
CA LYS A 251 -54.97 42.75 -31.30
C LYS A 251 -55.58 41.86 -30.24
N ASN A 252 -54.85 40.85 -29.75
CA ASN A 252 -55.30 40.02 -28.64
C ASN A 252 -55.37 40.82 -27.32
N VAL A 253 -54.45 41.77 -27.10
CA VAL A 253 -54.51 42.71 -25.98
C VAL A 253 -55.72 43.66 -26.09
N SER A 254 -56.12 44.08 -27.30
CA SER A 254 -57.32 44.91 -27.48
C SER A 254 -58.64 44.15 -27.35
N LEU A 255 -58.65 42.83 -27.48
CA LEU A 255 -59.82 41.95 -27.32
C LEU A 255 -60.00 41.43 -25.88
N GLY A 256 -58.97 41.54 -25.03
CA GLY A 256 -58.98 41.14 -23.62
C GLY A 256 -59.62 42.14 -22.65
N ASN A 257 -60.12 43.28 -23.13
CA ASN A 257 -60.79 44.28 -22.29
C ASN A 257 -62.12 44.74 -22.92
N PRO A 258 -63.25 44.04 -22.65
CA PRO A 258 -64.52 44.73 -22.66
C PRO A 258 -64.59 45.58 -21.39
N LEU A 259 -64.58 46.89 -21.59
CA LEU A 259 -65.00 47.89 -20.62
C LEU A 259 -66.20 47.39 -19.79
N LEU A 260 -65.98 47.06 -18.52
CA LEU A 260 -67.00 47.26 -17.50
C LEU A 260 -66.99 48.76 -17.16
N ALA A 261 -67.76 49.50 -17.94
CA ALA A 261 -68.16 50.85 -17.61
C ALA A 261 -69.60 51.04 -18.09
N VAL A 262 -70.57 50.78 -17.22
CA VAL A 262 -71.85 51.50 -17.16
C VAL A 262 -72.34 51.47 -15.71
N ASP A 263 -72.49 52.68 -15.16
CA ASP A 263 -73.32 53.20 -14.04
C ASP A 263 -73.91 52.25 -12.98
#